data_AF-A0A959NTN1-F1
#
_entry.id   AF-A0A959NTN1-F1
#
_cell.length_a   1.000
_cell.length_b   1.000
_cell.length_c   1.000
_cell.angle_alpha   90.00
_cell.angle_beta   90.00
_cell.angle_gamma   90.00
#
_symmetry.space_group_name_H-M   'P 1'
#
loop_
_entity.id
_entity.type
_entity.pdbx_description
1 polymer ?
#
loop_
_entity_poly.entity_id
_entity_poly.type
_entity_poly.pdbx_seq_one_letter_code
_entity_poly.pdbx_strand_id
1 'polypeptide(L)'
;MMIKSRFKDYQVTFKDDFSSIKNMYENKSTYTLIDEKVFELYQFEISEALDQNRTIKIEAIETNKLLENINNVIIQLIKLGIKKNSVLIVIG
;
A
#
# COMPACT_ATOMS: atom_id res chain seq x y z
N MET A 1 18.00 7.20 -4.55
CA MET A 1 18.99 6.16 -4.87
C MET A 1 18.45 5.22 -5.95
N MET A 2 19.26 4.90 -6.96
CA MET A 2 18.87 3.98 -8.04
C MET A 2 19.40 2.58 -7.74
N ILE A 3 18.52 1.58 -7.68
CA ILE A 3 18.88 0.19 -7.43
C ILE A 3 18.82 -0.61 -8.72
N LYS A 4 19.91 -1.30 -9.04
CA LYS A 4 19.98 -2.28 -10.12
C LYS A 4 19.52 -3.62 -9.57
N SER A 5 18.42 -4.17 -10.10
CA SER A 5 17.99 -5.55 -9.76
C SER A 5 18.15 -6.46 -10.97
N ARG A 6 18.09 -7.78 -10.75
CA ARG A 6 18.15 -8.78 -11.82
C ARG A 6 17.05 -8.60 -12.87
N PHE A 7 15.87 -8.14 -12.45
CA PHE A 7 14.69 -8.08 -13.33
C PHE A 7 14.46 -6.68 -13.88
N LYS A 8 14.52 -5.65 -13.03
CA LYS A 8 14.31 -4.24 -13.39
C LYS A 8 15.01 -3.31 -12.42
N ASP A 9 15.43 -2.16 -12.92
CA ASP A 9 15.91 -1.09 -12.06
C ASP A 9 14.74 -0.42 -11.32
N TYR A 10 14.95 -0.01 -10.08
CA TYR A 10 13.94 0.69 -9.29
C TYR A 10 14.55 1.78 -8.42
N GLN A 11 13.78 2.84 -8.18
CA GLN A 11 14.23 4.00 -7.42
C GLN A 11 13.76 3.91 -5.97
N VAL A 12 14.68 4.19 -5.05
CA VAL A 12 14.40 4.44 -3.65
C VAL A 12 14.52 5.94 -3.40
N THR A 13 13.48 6.53 -2.85
CA THR A 13 13.46 7.96 -2.52
C THR A 13 13.10 8.09 -1.05
N PHE A 14 13.91 8.83 -0.30
CA PHE A 14 13.61 9.20 1.08
C PHE A 14 12.91 10.55 1.06
N LYS A 15 11.86 10.67 1.87
CA LYS A 15 11.00 11.83 1.98
C LYS A 15 10.67 12.06 3.44
N ASP A 16 10.56 13.32 3.83
CA ASP A 16 10.30 13.71 5.22
C ASP A 16 8.80 13.78 5.53
N ASP A 17 7.93 13.60 4.53
CA ASP A 17 6.48 13.68 4.63
C ASP A 17 5.74 12.71 3.70
N PHE A 18 4.41 12.63 3.88
CA PHE A 18 3.50 11.77 3.11
C PHE A 18 2.99 12.41 1.80
N SER A 19 3.42 13.63 1.45
CA SER A 19 2.89 14.37 0.28
C SER A 19 3.04 13.59 -1.04
N SER A 20 4.11 12.79 -1.13
CA SER A 20 4.44 11.96 -2.27
C SER A 20 3.36 10.92 -2.58
N ILE A 21 2.68 10.42 -1.55
CA ILE A 21 1.65 9.38 -1.67
C ILE A 21 0.36 9.98 -2.24
N LYS A 22 0.02 11.22 -1.87
CA LYS A 22 -1.17 11.92 -2.38
C LYS A 22 -1.17 12.00 -3.90
N ASN A 23 -0.02 12.29 -4.51
CA ASN A 23 0.13 12.36 -5.96
C ASN A 23 -0.08 10.99 -6.64
N MET A 24 0.20 9.88 -5.96
CA MET A 24 -0.03 8.53 -6.51
C MET A 24 -1.53 8.21 -6.66
N TYR A 25 -2.39 8.88 -5.89
CA TYR A 25 -3.85 8.70 -5.96
C TYR A 25 -4.54 9.49 -7.06
N GLU A 26 -3.85 10.45 -7.70
CA GLU A 26 -4.37 11.13 -8.89
C GLU A 26 -4.66 10.13 -10.02
N ASN A 27 -3.92 9.03 -10.05
CA ASN A 27 -4.21 7.90 -10.90
C ASN A 27 -5.32 7.05 -10.23
N LYS A 28 -6.53 7.04 -10.81
CA LYS A 28 -7.73 6.34 -10.28
C LYS A 28 -7.59 4.81 -10.12
N SER A 29 -6.40 4.25 -10.34
CA SER A 29 -6.10 2.82 -10.26
C SER A 29 -5.08 2.47 -9.17
N THR A 30 -4.94 3.33 -8.16
CA THR A 30 -4.06 3.10 -6.99
C THR A 30 -4.85 2.55 -5.81
N TYR A 31 -4.30 1.52 -5.17
CA TYR A 31 -4.83 0.85 -3.98
C TYR A 31 -3.75 0.78 -2.91
N THR A 32 -4.13 0.74 -1.64
CA THR A 32 -3.19 0.66 -0.51
C THR A 32 -3.47 -0.52 0.40
N LEU A 33 -2.40 -1.18 0.82
CA LEU A 33 -2.34 -2.06 1.97
C LEU A 33 -1.56 -1.37 3.07
N ILE A 34 -2.13 -1.30 4.27
CA ILE A 34 -1.47 -0.65 5.39
C ILE A 34 -1.56 -1.49 6.67
N ASP A 35 -0.45 -1.62 7.39
CA ASP A 35 -0.46 -2.16 8.75
C ASP A 35 -1.35 -1.32 9.67
N GLU A 36 -2.19 -1.99 10.46
CA GLU A 36 -3.14 -1.33 11.34
C GLU A 36 -2.48 -0.44 12.40
N LYS A 37 -1.34 -0.86 12.99
CA LYS A 37 -0.63 -0.05 13.99
C LYS A 37 0.01 1.17 13.35
N VAL A 38 0.55 1.03 12.14
CA VAL A 38 1.08 2.17 11.38
C VAL A 38 -0.05 3.15 11.03
N PHE A 39 -1.23 2.63 10.64
CA PHE A 39 -2.40 3.48 10.42
C PHE A 39 -2.80 4.24 11.69
N GLU A 40 -2.79 3.59 12.85
CA GLU A 40 -3.11 4.23 14.13
C GLU A 40 -2.08 5.30 14.53
N LEU A 41 -0.79 5.00 14.36
CA LEU A 41 0.31 5.91 14.71
C LEU A 41 0.32 7.20 13.89
N TYR A 42 -0.03 7.12 12.61
CA TYR A 42 0.00 8.25 11.66
C TYR A 42 -1.40 8.54 11.07
N GLN A 43 -2.44 8.33 11.88
CA GLN A 43 -3.83 8.37 11.41
C GLN A 43 -4.16 9.68 10.69
N PHE A 44 -3.66 10.81 11.19
CA PHE A 44 -3.94 12.12 10.63
C PHE A 44 -3.35 12.27 9.22
N GLU A 45 -2.05 12.02 9.07
CA GLU A 45 -1.30 12.14 7.83
C GLU A 45 -1.81 11.15 6.77
N ILE A 46 -2.10 9.93 7.19
CA ILE A 46 -2.60 8.87 6.31
C ILE A 46 -4.02 9.17 5.84
N SER A 47 -4.89 9.66 6.72
CA SER A 47 -6.27 10.00 6.35
C SER A 47 -6.35 11.18 5.38
N GLU A 48 -5.38 12.11 5.45
CA GLU A 48 -5.28 13.22 4.50
C GLU A 48 -4.69 12.78 3.14
N ALA A 49 -3.78 11.80 3.15
CA ALA A 49 -3.03 11.38 1.95
C ALA A 49 -3.69 10.23 1.16
N LEU A 50 -4.47 9.36 1.81
CA LEU A 50 -5.02 8.14 1.19
C LEU A 50 -6.52 8.23 0.89
N ASP A 51 -6.94 7.59 -0.20
CA ASP A 51 -8.36 7.28 -0.43
C ASP A 51 -8.78 6.06 0.41
N GLN A 52 -9.61 6.32 1.42
CA GLN A 52 -10.10 5.29 2.34
C GLN A 52 -10.92 4.20 1.64
N ASN A 53 -11.56 4.49 0.50
CA ASN A 53 -12.34 3.49 -0.24
C ASN A 53 -11.46 2.49 -0.99
N ARG A 54 -10.16 2.78 -1.14
CA ARG A 54 -9.18 1.94 -1.84
C ARG A 54 -8.04 1.50 -0.92
N THR A 55 -8.25 1.60 0.39
CA THR A 55 -7.28 1.24 1.42
C THR A 55 -7.79 0.04 2.20
N ILE A 56 -6.95 -0.98 2.31
CA ILE A 56 -7.19 -2.17 3.14
C ILE A 56 -6.21 -2.10 4.32
N LYS A 57 -6.74 -2.15 5.53
CA LYS A 57 -5.94 -2.31 6.75
C LYS A 57 -5.69 -3.79 6.98
N ILE A 58 -4.46 -4.13 7.33
CA ILE A 58 -4.05 -5.49 7.67
C ILE A 58 -3.45 -5.49 9.07
N GLU A 59 -3.78 -6.50 9.86
CA GLU A 59 -3.10 -6.74 11.12
C GLU A 59 -1.79 -7.50 10.81
N ALA A 60 -0.61 -6.88 10.92
CA ALA A 60 0.66 -7.55 10.63
C ALA A 60 1.16 -8.46 11.79
N ILE A 61 0.33 -9.37 12.28
CA ILE A 61 0.79 -10.48 13.13
C ILE A 61 1.58 -11.50 12.28
N GLU A 62 2.61 -12.13 12.85
CA GLU A 62 3.53 -13.02 12.10
C GLU A 62 2.80 -14.22 11.46
N THR A 63 1.71 -14.66 12.07
CA THR A 63 0.77 -15.65 11.52
C THR A 63 0.11 -15.19 10.21
N ASN A 64 -0.10 -13.90 9.99
CA ASN A 64 -0.68 -13.34 8.77
C ASN A 64 0.31 -13.27 7.58
N LYS A 65 1.59 -13.58 7.79
CA LYS A 65 2.60 -13.72 6.71
C LYS A 65 2.55 -15.10 6.02
N LEU A 66 1.74 -16.02 6.53
CA LEU A 66 1.49 -17.31 5.90
C LEU A 66 0.66 -17.13 4.64
N LEU A 67 0.96 -17.94 3.61
CA LEU A 67 0.22 -17.99 2.34
C LEU A 67 -1.28 -18.23 2.52
N GLU A 68 -1.69 -18.85 3.62
CA GLU A 68 -3.10 -19.10 3.92
C GLU A 68 -3.86 -17.82 4.28
N ASN A 69 -3.19 -16.87 4.95
CA ASN A 69 -3.81 -15.65 5.48
C ASN A 69 -3.82 -14.50 4.46
N ILE A 70 -2.96 -14.56 3.43
CA ILE A 70 -2.97 -13.55 2.35
C ILE A 70 -4.17 -13.68 1.41
N ASN A 71 -4.84 -14.83 1.38
CA ASN A 71 -6.03 -15.05 0.55
C ASN A 71 -7.12 -14.03 0.82
N ASN A 72 -7.35 -13.68 2.09
CA ASN A 72 -8.34 -12.68 2.47
C ASN A 72 -8.01 -11.30 1.87
N VAL A 73 -6.74 -10.91 1.92
CA VAL A 73 -6.25 -9.65 1.35
C VAL A 73 -6.42 -9.65 -0.18
N ILE A 74 -6.06 -10.74 -0.85
CA ILE A 74 -6.23 -10.88 -2.30
C ILE A 74 -7.71 -10.77 -2.69
N ILE A 75 -8.61 -11.44 -1.97
CA ILE A 75 -10.05 -11.38 -2.21
C ILE A 75 -10.58 -9.95 -2.03
N GLN A 76 -10.14 -9.24 -0.99
CA GLN A 76 -10.52 -7.84 -0.78
C GLN A 76 -10.04 -6.93 -1.91
N LEU A 77 -8.80 -7.10 -2.37
CA LEU A 77 -8.26 -6.35 -3.52
C LEU A 77 -9.07 -6.61 -4.80
N ILE A 78 -9.46 -7.86 -5.06
CA ILE A 78 -10.32 -8.22 -6.19
C ILE A 78 -11.69 -7.55 -6.06
N LYS A 79 -12.30 -7.57 -4.87
CA LYS A 79 -13.59 -6.89 -4.61
C LYS A 79 -13.51 -5.38 -4.81
N LEU A 80 -12.38 -4.76 -4.50
CA LEU A 80 -12.10 -3.34 -4.77
C LEU A 80 -11.85 -3.05 -6.26
N GLY A 81 -11.72 -4.08 -7.10
CA GLY A 81 -11.58 -3.93 -8.55
C GLY A 81 -10.15 -3.68 -9.00
N ILE A 82 -9.14 -4.16 -8.27
CA ILE A 82 -7.74 -4.10 -8.71
C ILE A 82 -7.56 -4.76 -10.07
N LYS A 83 -6.70 -4.20 -10.92
CA LYS A 83 -6.39 -4.69 -12.27
C LYS A 83 -4.88 -4.81 -12.48
N LYS A 84 -4.47 -5.47 -13.56
CA LYS A 84 -3.04 -5.66 -13.92
C LYS A 84 -2.23 -4.36 -13.98
N ASN A 85 -2.86 -3.27 -14.41
CA ASN A 85 -2.21 -1.95 -14.54
C ASN A 85 -2.44 -1.05 -13.33
N SER A 86 -3.00 -1.59 -12.25
CA SER A 86 -3.15 -0.87 -10.99
C SER A 86 -1.82 -0.75 -10.25
N VAL A 87 -1.73 0.28 -9.42
CA VAL A 87 -0.62 0.47 -8.49
C VAL A 87 -1.08 -0.02 -7.12
N LEU A 88 -0.27 -0.87 -6.49
CA LEU A 88 -0.46 -1.30 -5.12
C LEU A 88 0.64 -0.65 -4.26
N ILE A 89 0.23 0.19 -3.32
CA ILE A 89 1.10 0.80 -2.32
C ILE A 89 1.01 -0.05 -1.07
N VAL A 90 2.17 -0.34 -0.45
CA VAL A 90 2.24 -1.08 0.81
C VAL A 90 2.93 -0.19 1.84
N ILE A 91 2.28 -0.02 2.99
CA ILE A 91 2.76 0.79 4.11
C ILE A 91 2.77 -0.11 5.36
N GLY A 92 3.87 -0.14 6.10
CA GLY A 92 4.02 -0.99 7.28
C GLY A 92 5.31 -0.72 8.00
#